data_AF-A0A0J0YRQ2-F1
#
_entry.id   AF-A0A0J0YRQ2-F1
#
_cell.length_a   1.000
_cell.length_b   1.000
_cell.length_c   1.000
_cell.angle_alpha   90.00
_cell.angle_beta   90.00
_cell.angle_gamma   90.00
#
_symmetry.space_group_name_H-M   'P 1'
#
loop_
_entity.id
_entity.type
_entity.pdbx_description
1 polymer ?
#
loop_
_entity_poly.entity_id
_entity_poly.type
_entity_poly.pdbx_seq_one_letter_code
_entity_poly.pdbx_strand_id
1 'polypeptide(L)'
;MKYIPVFCGLAVSVLAGCAATPEQIAAREEARRRYEQDLQITLAAQCDVKTAEIMRAQFDKSVDLDSKAGKEFRLQYIDKISDPMFQSCYKMAWQNYISQKKLQQIRYYYDDWDDFYYPFQRPFRRYYGW
;
A
#
# COMPACT_ATOMS: atom_id res chain seq x y z
N MET A 1 12.25 27.73 -54.35
CA MET A 1 11.31 26.62 -54.07
C MET A 1 11.78 25.82 -52.86
N LYS A 2 11.17 26.07 -51.69
CA LYS A 2 10.86 25.05 -50.66
C LYS A 2 10.04 25.75 -49.57
N TYR A 3 8.78 25.36 -49.48
CA TYR A 3 7.73 25.93 -48.66
C TYR A 3 7.96 25.56 -47.20
N ILE A 4 8.02 26.56 -46.31
CA ILE A 4 7.94 26.37 -44.86
C ILE A 4 6.46 26.56 -44.52
N PRO A 5 5.68 25.49 -44.26
CA PRO A 5 4.29 25.67 -43.88
C PRO A 5 4.23 26.20 -42.45
N VAL A 6 3.85 27.47 -42.36
CA VAL A 6 3.17 28.06 -41.22
C VAL A 6 1.93 27.21 -40.91
N PHE A 7 1.98 26.44 -39.83
CA PHE A 7 0.77 25.96 -39.15
C PHE A 7 0.69 26.66 -37.80
N CYS A 8 0.09 27.85 -37.87
CA CYS A 8 -0.53 28.52 -36.73
C CYS A 8 -1.71 27.63 -36.30
N GLY A 9 -1.57 26.98 -35.15
CA GLY A 9 -2.57 26.06 -34.59
C GLY A 9 -2.39 25.96 -33.09
N LEU A 10 -2.55 27.12 -32.43
CA LEU A 10 -2.71 27.26 -30.98
C LEU A 10 -3.79 26.29 -30.48
N ALA A 11 -3.36 25.21 -29.86
CA ALA A 11 -4.13 24.48 -28.85
C ALA A 11 -3.15 23.94 -27.80
N VAL A 12 -2.46 24.86 -27.12
CA VAL A 12 -1.93 24.60 -25.79
C VAL A 12 -3.15 24.53 -24.87
N SER A 13 -3.86 23.40 -24.91
CA SER A 13 -4.80 23.03 -23.87
C SER A 13 -3.98 22.73 -22.63
N VAL A 14 -3.72 23.78 -21.85
CA VAL A 14 -3.32 23.68 -20.46
C VAL A 14 -4.40 22.84 -19.79
N LEU A 15 -4.15 21.54 -19.65
CA LEU A 15 -4.70 20.75 -18.58
C LEU A 15 -4.26 21.45 -17.30
N ALA A 16 -5.05 22.43 -16.85
CA ALA A 16 -5.00 22.90 -15.49
C ALA A 16 -5.37 21.67 -14.68
N GLY A 17 -4.34 20.94 -14.27
CA GLY A 17 -4.47 19.74 -13.50
C GLY A 17 -5.37 20.02 -12.31
N CYS A 18 -6.06 18.99 -11.85
CA CYS A 18 -6.45 18.90 -10.45
C CYS A 18 -5.15 18.98 -9.62
N ALA A 19 -4.62 20.19 -9.41
CA ALA A 19 -3.52 20.46 -8.52
C ALA A 19 -4.10 20.25 -7.13
N ALA A 20 -3.98 19.02 -6.62
CA ALA A 20 -4.34 18.69 -5.26
C ALA A 20 -3.74 19.76 -4.35
N THR A 21 -4.57 20.36 -3.50
CA THR A 21 -4.07 21.38 -2.57
C THR A 21 -2.96 20.77 -1.71
N PRO A 22 -1.96 21.55 -1.28
CA PRO A 22 -0.89 21.03 -0.44
C PRO A 22 -1.43 20.36 0.84
N GLU A 23 -2.57 20.86 1.35
CA GLU A 23 -3.32 20.24 2.45
C GLU A 23 -3.85 18.83 2.10
N GLN A 24 -4.44 18.65 0.91
CA GLN A 24 -4.93 17.34 0.47
C GLN A 24 -3.78 16.34 0.22
N ILE A 25 -2.62 16.82 -0.21
CA ILE A 25 -1.43 15.98 -0.39
C ILE A 25 -0.92 15.51 0.97
N ALA A 26 -0.79 16.42 1.94
CA ALA A 26 -0.38 16.08 3.30
C ALA A 26 -1.34 15.06 3.95
N ALA A 27 -2.64 15.26 3.82
CA ALA A 27 -3.64 14.32 4.34
C ALA A 27 -3.55 12.92 3.68
N ARG A 28 -3.26 12.85 2.38
CA ARG A 28 -3.05 11.56 1.67
C ARG A 28 -1.75 10.89 2.10
N GLU A 29 -0.69 11.64 2.32
CA GLU A 29 0.57 11.10 2.81
C GLU A 29 0.44 10.53 4.21
N GLU A 30 -0.25 11.23 5.12
CA GLU A 30 -0.56 10.73 6.45
C GLU A 30 -1.40 9.45 6.39
N ALA A 31 -2.44 9.41 5.55
CA ALA A 31 -3.24 8.22 5.34
C ALA A 31 -2.41 7.04 4.78
N ARG A 32 -1.50 7.30 3.84
CA ARG A 32 -0.58 6.27 3.33
C ARG A 32 0.35 5.75 4.41
N ARG A 33 0.94 6.62 5.22
CA ARG A 33 1.80 6.21 6.35
C ARG A 33 1.03 5.36 7.36
N ARG A 34 -0.19 5.75 7.71
CA ARG A 34 -1.06 4.97 8.61
C ARG A 34 -1.41 3.60 8.03
N TYR A 35 -1.74 3.54 6.74
CA TYR A 35 -1.99 2.28 6.05
C TYR A 35 -0.77 1.37 6.04
N GLU A 36 0.42 1.90 5.77
CA GLU A 36 1.67 1.13 5.80
C GLU A 36 1.98 0.59 7.21
N GLN A 37 1.76 1.40 8.24
CA GLN A 37 1.92 0.98 9.64
C GLN A 37 0.94 -0.13 10.00
N ASP A 38 -0.34 0.02 9.66
CA ASP A 38 -1.37 -0.97 9.96
C ASP A 38 -1.14 -2.29 9.20
N LEU A 39 -0.65 -2.21 7.97
CA LEU A 39 -0.23 -3.39 7.21
C LEU A 39 0.89 -4.15 7.93
N GLN A 40 1.92 -3.45 8.44
CA GLN A 40 3.00 -4.08 9.18
C GLN A 40 2.50 -4.74 10.47
N ILE A 41 1.63 -4.06 11.23
CA ILE A 41 1.02 -4.61 12.45
C ILE A 41 0.19 -5.85 12.11
N THR A 42 -0.63 -5.79 11.05
CA THR A 42 -1.50 -6.90 10.65
C THR A 42 -0.70 -8.12 10.23
N LEU A 43 0.41 -7.92 9.49
CA LEU A 43 1.30 -9.01 9.11
C LEU A 43 2.07 -9.57 10.32
N ALA A 44 2.50 -8.71 11.23
CA ALA A 44 3.12 -9.14 12.49
C ALA A 44 2.15 -9.97 13.36
N ALA A 45 0.86 -9.60 13.39
CA ALA A 45 -0.15 -10.29 14.18
C ALA A 45 -0.42 -11.72 13.71
N GLN A 46 -0.14 -12.04 12.44
CA GLN A 46 -0.21 -13.42 11.92
C GLN A 46 0.88 -14.33 12.52
N CYS A 47 1.98 -13.74 12.98
CA CYS A 47 3.13 -14.44 13.53
C CYS A 47 3.14 -14.43 15.06
N ASP A 48 2.96 -13.26 15.66
CA ASP A 48 2.91 -13.07 17.11
C ASP A 48 2.05 -11.84 17.45
N VAL A 49 0.93 -12.09 18.10
CA VAL A 49 -0.03 -11.07 18.53
C VAL A 49 0.62 -10.09 19.53
N LYS A 50 1.47 -10.58 20.45
CA LYS A 50 2.10 -9.75 21.48
C LYS A 50 3.11 -8.79 20.86
N THR A 51 3.88 -9.26 19.88
CA THR A 51 4.81 -8.40 19.14
C THR A 51 4.06 -7.36 18.29
N ALA A 52 2.92 -7.73 17.70
CA ALA A 52 2.07 -6.78 16.97
C ALA A 52 1.50 -5.67 17.87
N GLU A 53 1.11 -5.98 19.11
CA GLU A 53 0.66 -4.98 20.09
C GLU A 53 1.80 -4.00 20.46
N ILE A 54 3.01 -4.50 20.66
CA ILE A 54 4.20 -3.67 20.94
C ILE A 54 4.52 -2.78 19.73
N MET A 55 4.41 -3.31 18.51
CA MET A 55 4.58 -2.51 17.27
C MET A 55 3.52 -1.41 17.15
N ARG A 56 2.25 -1.72 17.48
CA ARG A 56 1.18 -0.71 17.50
C ARG A 56 1.47 0.40 18.51
N ALA A 57 1.86 0.03 19.73
CA ALA A 57 2.22 0.99 20.78
C ALA A 57 3.39 1.91 20.36
N GLN A 58 4.37 1.38 19.61
CA GLN A 58 5.49 2.13 19.04
C GLN A 58 5.05 3.12 17.96
N PHE A 59 4.11 2.74 17.08
CA PHE A 59 3.61 3.62 16.01
C PHE A 59 2.69 4.73 16.52
N ASP A 60 1.87 4.44 17.53
CA ASP A 60 0.99 5.42 18.15
C ASP A 60 1.74 6.42 19.05
N LYS A 61 3.06 6.24 19.22
CA LYS A 61 3.93 7.04 20.12
C LYS A 61 3.33 7.17 21.52
N SER A 62 2.57 6.16 21.93
CA SER A 62 1.86 6.14 23.22
C SER A 62 2.81 6.14 24.42
N VAL A 63 4.06 5.74 24.20
CA VAL A 63 5.12 5.70 25.22
C VAL A 63 6.10 6.85 24.98
N ASP A 64 6.29 7.69 25.99
CA ASP A 64 7.33 8.71 25.99
C ASP A 64 8.71 8.03 26.04
N LEU A 65 9.38 8.04 24.89
CA LEU A 65 10.63 7.30 24.64
C LEU A 65 11.83 7.83 25.44
N ASP A 66 11.76 9.05 25.98
CA ASP A 66 12.85 9.67 26.75
C ASP A 66 12.82 9.28 28.24
N SER A 67 11.64 8.92 28.74
CA SER A 67 11.46 8.43 30.10
C SER A 67 12.17 7.09 30.34
N LYS A 68 12.46 6.76 31.60
CA LYS A 68 13.04 5.45 31.99
C LYS A 68 12.17 4.28 31.48
N ALA A 69 10.84 4.45 31.52
CA ALA A 69 9.88 3.48 30.98
C ALA A 69 9.98 3.34 29.44
N GLY A 70 10.25 4.44 28.72
CA GLY A 70 10.47 4.42 27.28
C GLY A 70 11.74 3.66 26.86
N LYS A 71 12.79 3.73 27.68
CA LYS A 71 14.03 2.95 27.45
C LYS A 71 13.79 1.45 27.65
N GLU A 72 13.08 1.07 28.70
CA GLU A 72 12.70 -0.33 28.95
C GLU A 72 11.80 -0.87 27.83
N PHE A 73 10.82 -0.08 27.38
CA PHE A 73 9.97 -0.42 26.23
C PHE A 73 10.79 -0.65 24.95
N ARG A 74 11.78 0.21 24.67
CA ARG A 74 12.65 0.05 23.49
C ARG A 74 13.46 -1.24 23.53
N LEU A 75 13.97 -1.62 24.71
CA LEU A 75 14.69 -2.89 24.87
C LEU A 75 13.76 -4.09 24.60
N GLN A 76 12.54 -4.07 25.15
CA GLN A 76 11.56 -5.13 24.89
C GLN A 76 11.14 -5.20 23.42
N TYR A 77 10.97 -4.05 22.76
CA TYR A 77 10.67 -3.97 21.33
C TYR A 77 11.79 -4.59 20.48
N ILE A 78 13.05 -4.25 20.77
CA ILE A 78 14.20 -4.80 20.05
C ILE A 78 14.32 -6.30 20.27
N ASP A 79 14.20 -6.77 21.52
CA ASP A 79 14.26 -8.19 21.85
C ASP A 79 13.25 -9.00 21.04
N LYS A 80 11.99 -8.55 21.03
CA LYS A 80 10.89 -9.22 20.29
C LYS A 80 11.06 -9.23 18.78
N ILE A 81 11.57 -8.14 18.19
CA ILE A 81 11.77 -8.05 16.74
C ILE A 81 13.08 -8.72 16.31
N SER A 82 14.04 -8.84 17.22
CA SER A 82 15.30 -9.54 17.00
C SER A 82 15.16 -11.07 17.06
N ASP A 83 14.03 -11.58 17.55
CA ASP A 83 13.76 -13.01 17.62
C ASP A 83 13.82 -13.64 16.20
N PRO A 84 14.69 -14.63 15.96
CA PRO A 84 14.83 -15.26 14.64
C PRO A 84 13.56 -15.98 14.17
N MET A 85 12.73 -16.47 15.10
CA MET A 85 11.43 -17.08 14.77
C MET A 85 10.44 -16.02 14.28
N PHE A 86 10.41 -14.87 14.95
CA PHE A 86 9.59 -13.74 14.50
C PHE A 86 10.06 -13.22 13.14
N GLN A 87 11.36 -13.00 12.94
CA GLN A 87 11.91 -12.49 11.69
C GLN A 87 11.62 -13.40 10.49
N SER A 88 11.76 -14.72 10.68
CA SER A 88 11.49 -15.69 9.62
C SER A 88 10.00 -15.74 9.27
N CYS A 89 9.11 -15.78 10.28
CA CYS A 89 7.68 -15.72 10.05
C CYS A 89 7.25 -14.41 9.39
N TYR A 90 7.73 -13.27 9.88
CA TYR A 90 7.40 -11.95 9.35
C TYR A 90 7.85 -11.81 7.89
N LYS A 91 9.05 -12.30 7.56
CA LYS A 91 9.54 -12.35 6.17
C LYS A 91 8.62 -13.19 5.28
N MET A 92 8.17 -14.35 5.76
CA MET A 92 7.25 -15.21 5.01
C MET A 92 5.88 -14.54 4.83
N ALA A 93 5.31 -13.93 5.87
CA ALA A 93 4.06 -13.19 5.81
C ALA A 93 4.14 -12.05 4.78
N TRP A 94 5.25 -11.31 4.76
CA TRP A 94 5.50 -10.26 3.78
C TRP A 94 5.57 -10.81 2.34
N GLN A 95 6.29 -11.92 2.14
CA GLN A 95 6.37 -12.58 0.84
C GLN A 95 5.01 -13.11 0.38
N ASN A 96 4.20 -13.65 1.29
CA ASN A 96 2.84 -14.09 1.02
C ASN A 96 1.97 -12.90 0.56
N TYR A 97 1.98 -11.79 1.30
CA TYR A 97 1.25 -10.58 0.93
C TYR A 97 1.64 -10.05 -0.45
N ILE A 98 2.93 -9.96 -0.76
CA ILE A 98 3.41 -9.57 -2.09
C ILE A 98 2.87 -10.53 -3.17
N SER A 99 2.90 -11.83 -2.89
CA SER A 99 2.44 -12.85 -3.83
C SER A 99 0.94 -12.73 -4.08
N GLN A 100 0.13 -12.50 -3.04
CA GLN A 100 -1.30 -12.23 -3.17
C GLN A 100 -1.56 -10.97 -4.00
N LYS A 101 -0.81 -9.89 -3.78
CA LYS A 101 -0.95 -8.66 -4.58
C LYS A 101 -0.59 -8.87 -6.04
N LYS A 102 0.45 -9.65 -6.33
CA LYS A 102 0.78 -10.03 -7.72
C LYS A 102 -0.34 -10.85 -8.37
N LEU A 103 -0.89 -11.84 -7.67
CA LEU A 103 -2.01 -12.63 -8.18
C LEU A 103 -3.26 -11.77 -8.43
N GLN A 104 -3.54 -10.83 -7.52
CA GLN A 104 -4.63 -9.89 -7.67
C GLN A 104 -4.43 -8.97 -8.89
N GLN A 105 -3.22 -8.42 -9.08
CA GLN A 105 -2.88 -7.60 -10.25
C GLN A 105 -3.01 -8.40 -11.55
N ILE A 106 -2.52 -9.64 -11.56
CA ILE A 106 -2.64 -10.54 -12.71
C ILE A 106 -4.13 -10.80 -13.03
N ARG A 107 -4.96 -11.07 -12.01
CA ARG A 107 -6.39 -11.28 -12.19
C ARG A 107 -7.07 -10.04 -12.78
N TYR A 108 -6.79 -8.85 -12.25
CA TYR A 108 -7.33 -7.61 -12.79
C TYR A 108 -6.91 -7.38 -14.24
N TYR A 109 -5.64 -7.64 -14.57
CA TYR A 109 -5.15 -7.56 -15.94
C TYR A 109 -5.91 -8.52 -16.84
N TYR A 110 -6.01 -9.81 -16.50
CA TYR A 110 -6.74 -10.78 -17.33
C TYR A 110 -8.24 -10.48 -17.43
N ASP A 111 -8.90 -10.05 -16.36
CA ASP A 111 -10.32 -9.67 -16.42
C ASP A 111 -10.53 -8.46 -17.34
N ASP A 112 -9.67 -7.45 -17.31
CA ASP A 112 -9.73 -6.27 -18.20
C ASP A 112 -9.46 -6.64 -19.67
N TRP A 113 -8.47 -7.52 -19.93
CA TRP A 113 -8.17 -8.01 -21.27
C TRP A 113 -9.25 -8.95 -21.84
N ASP A 114 -9.82 -9.83 -21.01
CA ASP A 114 -10.94 -10.69 -21.39
C ASP A 114 -12.19 -9.86 -21.70
N ASP A 115 -12.49 -8.84 -20.89
CA ASP A 115 -13.63 -7.94 -21.14
C ASP A 115 -13.42 -7.12 -22.42
N PHE A 116 -12.18 -6.71 -22.72
CA PHE A 116 -11.85 -5.97 -23.94
C PHE A 116 -11.91 -6.85 -25.21
N TYR A 117 -11.42 -8.10 -25.15
CA TYR A 117 -11.27 -8.96 -26.33
C TYR A 117 -12.43 -9.95 -26.55
N TYR A 118 -13.11 -10.39 -25.48
CA TYR A 118 -14.25 -11.30 -25.54
C TYR A 118 -15.45 -10.82 -24.69
N PRO A 119 -16.04 -9.65 -25.00
CA PRO A 119 -17.13 -9.07 -24.22
C PRO A 119 -18.40 -9.94 -24.15
N PHE A 120 -18.52 -10.95 -25.02
CA PHE A 120 -19.70 -11.82 -25.11
C PHE A 120 -19.52 -13.20 -24.44
N GLN A 121 -18.33 -13.55 -23.94
CA GLN A 121 -18.05 -14.87 -23.35
C GLN A 121 -18.49 -15.02 -21.89
N ARG A 122 -19.00 -13.96 -21.25
CA ARG A 122 -19.38 -13.96 -19.83
C ARG A 122 -20.88 -13.68 -19.55
N PRO A 123 -21.85 -14.36 -20.19
CA PRO A 123 -23.27 -14.11 -19.91
C PRO A 123 -23.71 -14.52 -18.49
N PHE A 124 -22.93 -15.35 -17.78
CA PHE A 124 -23.36 -15.90 -16.48
C PHE A 124 -22.70 -15.28 -15.22
N ARG A 125 -21.64 -14.47 -15.35
CA ARG A 125 -21.00 -13.83 -14.16
C ARG A 125 -21.85 -12.72 -13.52
N ARG A 126 -22.76 -12.12 -14.29
CA ARG A 126 -23.65 -11.04 -13.79
C ARG A 126 -24.87 -11.55 -13.02
N TYR A 127 -25.17 -12.85 -13.09
CA TYR A 127 -26.39 -13.44 -12.51
C TYR A 127 -26.14 -14.19 -11.19
N TYR A 128 -24.94 -14.73 -10.98
CA TYR A 128 -24.56 -15.40 -9.74
C TYR A 128 -23.30 -14.74 -9.20
N GLY A 129 -23.47 -13.73 -8.33
CA GLY A 129 -22.37 -12.95 -7.77
C GLY A 129 -21.40 -13.82 -6.96
N TRP A 130 -20.26 -14.13 -7.58
CA TRP A 130 -19.05 -14.69 -6.97
C TRP A 130 -17.84 -13.88 -7.43
#